data_AF-A0A453C146-F1
#
_entry.id   AF-A0A453C146-F1
#
_cell.length_a   1.000
_cell.length_b   1.000
_cell.length_c   1.000
_cell.angle_alpha   90.00
_cell.angle_beta   90.00
_cell.angle_gamma   90.00
#
_symmetry.space_group_name_H-M   'P 1'
#
loop_
_entity.id
_entity.type
_entity.pdbx_description
1 polymer ?
#
loop_
_entity_poly.entity_id
_entity_poly.type
_entity_poly.pdbx_seq_one_letter_code
_entity_poly.pdbx_strand_id
1 'polypeptide(L)' 'AAYVAMHTLCMSRGGKFKRDDKKNIADFFGVGVWNIQRIWKKAMEQIAEGLDVDVSSQRKGNCGRKP' A
#
# COMPACT_ATOMS: atom_id res chain seq x y z
N ALA A 1 -4.26 -5.96 2.82
CA ALA A 1 -3.45 -7.06 2.23
C ALA A 1 -2.09 -6.56 1.69
N ALA A 2 -2.05 -5.63 0.72
CA ALA A 2 -0.79 -5.16 0.11
C ALA A 2 0.21 -4.53 1.09
N TYR A 3 -0.25 -3.74 2.07
CA TYR A 3 0.63 -3.18 3.11
C TYR A 3 1.30 -4.27 3.94
N VAL A 4 0.55 -5.25 4.42
CA VAL A 4 1.09 -6.36 5.22
C VAL A 4 2.18 -7.10 4.44
N ALA A 5 1.95 -7.40 3.16
CA ALA A 5 2.96 -8.04 2.30
C ALA A 5 4.24 -7.19 2.18
N MET A 6 4.11 -5.87 1.97
CA MET A 6 5.26 -4.96 1.94
C MET A 6 5.96 -4.87 3.30
N HIS A 7 5.20 -4.82 4.39
CA HIS A 7 5.73 -4.71 5.75
C HIS A 7 6.53 -5.96 6.13
N THR A 8 6.00 -7.15 5.87
CA THR A 8 6.69 -8.43 6.11
C THR A 8 7.98 -8.53 5.27
N LEU A 9 7.95 -8.13 4.00
CA LEU A 9 9.15 -8.10 3.16
C LEU A 9 10.19 -7.09 3.65
N CYS A 10 9.74 -5.93 4.10
CA CYS A 10 10.60 -4.90 4.69
C CYS A 10 11.28 -5.42 5.95
N MET A 11 10.53 -6.02 6.89
CA MET A 11 11.07 -6.54 8.15
C MET A 11 12.01 -7.72 7.95
N SER A 12 11.67 -8.67 7.07
CA SER A 12 12.53 -9.84 6.79
C SER A 12 13.90 -9.48 6.18
N ARG A 13 14.04 -8.26 5.65
CA ARG A 13 15.26 -7.75 4.99
C ARG A 13 15.93 -6.59 5.74
N GLY A 14 15.56 -6.36 6.99
CA GLY A 14 16.15 -5.29 7.81
C GLY A 14 15.83 -3.88 7.30
N GLY A 15 14.61 -3.67 6.80
CA GLY A 15 14.12 -2.34 6.41
C GLY A 15 14.33 -1.96 4.94
N LYS A 16 14.73 -2.91 4.08
CA LYS A 16 15.11 -2.61 2.69
C LYS A 16 14.26 -3.39 1.67
N PHE A 17 13.84 -2.68 0.62
CA PHE A 17 13.22 -3.26 -0.57
C PHE A 17 14.23 -3.43 -1.70
N LYS A 18 14.13 -4.53 -2.43
CA LYS A 18 14.77 -4.70 -3.74
C LYS A 18 13.98 -3.92 -4.80
N ARG A 19 14.64 -3.64 -5.93
CA ARG A 19 14.08 -2.88 -7.06
C ARG A 19 12.71 -3.42 -7.51
N ASP A 20 12.58 -4.74 -7.60
CA ASP A 20 11.40 -5.39 -8.20
C ASP A 20 10.34 -5.82 -7.19
N ASP A 21 10.59 -5.67 -5.88
CA ASP A 21 9.63 -6.15 -4.86
C ASP A 21 8.25 -5.52 -5.02
N LYS A 22 8.21 -4.20 -5.27
CA LYS A 22 6.96 -3.47 -5.45
C LYS A 22 6.24 -3.90 -6.74
N LYS A 23 6.99 -4.33 -7.76
CA LYS A 23 6.43 -4.87 -9.01
C LYS A 23 5.87 -6.27 -8.78
N ASN A 24 6.60 -7.15 -8.10
CA ASN A 24 6.12 -8.50 -7.78
C ASN A 24 4.85 -8.48 -6.92
N ILE A 25 4.77 -7.57 -5.94
CA ILE A 25 3.57 -7.38 -5.11
C ILE A 25 2.42 -6.81 -5.95
N ALA A 26 2.70 -5.86 -6.84
CA ALA A 26 1.72 -5.30 -7.76
C ALA A 26 1.13 -6.39 -8.67
N ASP A 27 1.97 -7.23 -9.26
CA ASP A 27 1.59 -8.35 -10.12
C ASP A 27 0.79 -9.40 -9.32
N PHE A 28 1.21 -9.72 -8.09
CA PHE A 28 0.50 -10.67 -7.21
C PHE A 28 -0.93 -10.23 -6.86
N PHE A 29 -1.11 -8.93 -6.58
CA PHE A 29 -2.43 -8.38 -6.25
C PHE A 29 -3.20 -7.89 -7.50
N GLY A 30 -2.63 -7.99 -8.70
CA GLY A 30 -3.25 -7.49 -9.93
C GLY A 30 -3.51 -5.98 -9.94
N VAL A 31 -2.68 -5.20 -9.23
CA VAL A 31 -2.82 -3.74 -9.11
C VAL A 31 -1.60 -3.04 -9.70
N GLY A 32 -1.72 -1.76 -10.07
CA GLY A 32 -0.57 -1.00 -10.56
C GLY A 32 0.49 -0.75 -9.48
N VAL A 33 1.77 -0.75 -9.87
CA VAL A 33 2.92 -0.45 -8.97
C VAL A 33 2.76 0.89 -8.25
N TRP A 34 2.19 1.89 -8.94
CA TRP A 34 1.94 3.21 -8.36
C TRP A 34 0.93 3.16 -7.19
N ASN A 35 -0.02 2.23 -7.23
CA ASN A 35 -0.98 2.02 -6.16
C ASN A 35 -0.30 1.41 -4.91
N ILE A 36 0.57 0.41 -5.13
CA ILE A 36 1.41 -0.20 -4.09
C ILE A 36 2.30 0.86 -3.42
N GLN A 37 2.95 1.71 -4.21
CA GLN A 37 3.79 2.80 -3.70
C GLN A 37 2.99 3.82 -2.88
N ARG A 38 1.79 4.21 -3.32
CA ARG A 38 0.92 5.11 -2.54
C ARG A 38 0.50 4.49 -1.22
N ILE A 39 0.08 3.23 -1.22
CA ILE A 39 -0.30 2.50 -0.01
C ILE A 39 0.86 2.50 0.99
N TRP A 40 2.09 2.23 0.52
CA TRP A 40 3.27 2.25 1.38
C TRP A 40 3.53 3.62 1.98
N LYS A 41 3.54 4.67 1.15
CA LYS A 41 3.79 6.04 1.60
C LYS A 41 2.79 6.47 2.67
N LYS A 42 1.49 6.25 2.42
CA LYS A 42 0.42 6.60 3.35
C LYS A 42 0.52 5.84 4.66
N ALA A 43 0.84 4.54 4.61
CA ALA A 43 1.02 3.74 5.81
C ALA A 43 2.19 4.25 6.67
N MET A 44 3.30 4.66 6.05
CA MET A 44 4.44 5.25 6.77
C MET A 44 4.08 6.61 7.39
N GLU A 45 3.31 7.45 6.70
CA GLU A 45 2.80 8.73 7.24
C GLU A 45 1.91 8.49 8.47
N GLN A 46 0.96 7.55 8.40
CA GLN A 46 0.11 7.18 9.54
C GLN A 46 0.91 6.64 10.72
N ILE A 47 1.91 5.78 10.48
CA ILE A 47 2.80 5.27 11.52
C ILE A 47 3.60 6.39 12.18
N ALA A 48 4.09 7.35 11.39
CA ALA A 48 4.81 8.51 11.92
C ALA A 48 3.91 9.40 12.79
N GLU A 49 2.62 9.47 12.47
CA GLU A 49 1.60 10.18 13.25
C GLU A 49 1.07 9.37 14.45
N GLY A 50 1.48 8.10 14.60
CA GLY A 50 1.00 7.19 15.66
C GLY A 50 -0.44 6.70 15.45
N LEU A 51 -0.96 6.82 14.23
CA LEU A 51 -2.29 6.37 13.85
C LEU A 51 -2.28 4.90 13.42
N ASP A 52 -3.44 4.24 13.53
CA ASP A 52 -3.63 2.92 12.97
C ASP A 52 -3.58 2.94 11.43
N VAL A 53 -3.00 1.89 10.84
CA VAL A 53 -2.69 1.86 9.41
C VAL A 53 -3.94 1.55 8.58
N ASP A 54 -4.63 2.59 8.12
CA ASP A 54 -5.73 2.50 7.16
C ASP A 54 -5.26 2.58 5.70
N VAL A 55 -5.28 1.42 5.05
CA VAL A 55 -4.90 1.21 3.64
C VAL A 55 -6.08 0.89 2.74
N SER A 56 -7.30 1.22 3.18
CA SER A 56 -8.50 1.10 2.36
C SER A 56 -8.40 1.98 1.10
N SER A 57 -9.03 1.55 0.00
CA SER A 57 -9.09 2.38 -1.20
C SER A 57 -9.99 3.58 -0.92
N GLN A 58 -9.40 4.73 -0.60
CA GLN A 58 -10.11 6.01 -0.51
C GLN A 58 -10.50 6.56 -1.89
N ARG A 59 -10.63 5.69 -2.90
CA ARG A 59 -11.16 6.08 -4.20
C ARG A 59 -12.58 6.53 -3.92
N LYS A 60 -12.77 7.85 -3.77
CA LYS A 60 -14.05 8.46 -3.40
C LYS A 60 -15.06 7.97 -4.43
N GLY A 61 -15.93 7.08 -3.98
CA GLY A 61 -17.07 6.69 -4.76
C GLY A 61 -17.92 7.94 -4.92
N ASN A 62 -17.90 8.56 -6.10
CA ASN A 62 -19.05 9.30 -6.59
C ASN A 62 -20.17 8.31 -6.97
N CYS A 63 -20.37 7.28 -6.15
CA CYS A 63 -21.40 6.27 -6.32
C CYS A 63 -22.65 6.83 -5.65
N GLY A 64 -23.76 6.89 -6.40
CA GLY A 64 -25.02 7.44 -5.90
C GLY A 64 -25.39 8.84 -6.38
N ARG A 65 -24.69 9.42 -7.38
CA ARG A 65 -25.28 10.56 -8.11
C ARG A 65 -26.44 10.03 -8.97
N LYS A 66 -27.63 9.99 -8.39
CA LYS A 66 -28.88 9.82 -9.14
C LYS A 66 -29.03 11.03 -10.09
N PRO A 67 -29.38 10.83 -11.37
CA PRO A 67 -29.92 11.90 -12.19
C PRO A 67 -31.23 12.44 -11.59
#